data_AF-A0A946MA37-F1
#
_entry.id   AF-A0A946MA37-F1
#
_cell.length_a   1.000
_cell.length_b   1.000
_cell.length_c   1.000
_cell.angle_alpha   90.00
_cell.angle_beta   90.00
_cell.angle_gamma   90.00
#
_symmetry.space_group_name_H-M   'P 1'
#
loop_
_entity.id
_entity.type
_entity.pdbx_description
1 polymer ?
#
loop_
_entity_poly.entity_id
_entity_poly.type
_entity_poly.pdbx_seq_one_letter_code
_entity_poly.pdbx_strand_id
1 'polypeptide(L)'
;MGIITDKAQGISLLTSGLVFDIGQGQPHRELHQQALALLLQVNELEQLVQQSEHKSAPKVLTESEQRTHEIKKVKRKLLRWSQNPEQINSRLLTHFLTLKQQGLEPITKQKMEQFADSEGIKNFNSNIFGMSHIGPKNHGKVFDIEDQIITIWPAVVDEVATFEQTLTPSAPKEEVHKAIEVSTNNPAESMMSPPPQATSKAASPTEEINESDIEAIYLSFKNLWLKRVERTAALDQLEMLGVERTLASNHIESLELMMHGKPYTTPLKETVLRYFIDHIRNDFSRGYLSRVTTAINSHLDQQESLGNLHNDIRQLVALYR
;
A
#
# COMPACT_ATOMS: atom_id res chain seq x y z
N MET A 1 6.32 -30.90 -19.47
CA MET A 1 5.29 -31.44 -20.37
C MET A 1 5.86 -32.68 -21.05
N GLY A 2 5.69 -32.93 -22.36
CA GLY A 2 6.30 -34.02 -23.15
C GLY A 2 6.71 -35.26 -22.35
N ILE A 3 8.00 -35.37 -22.02
CA ILE A 3 8.64 -36.45 -21.25
C ILE A 3 7.85 -36.94 -20.03
N ILE A 4 7.17 -36.04 -19.29
CA ILE A 4 6.33 -36.40 -18.12
C ILE A 4 5.03 -37.10 -18.59
N THR A 5 4.39 -36.58 -19.64
CA THR A 5 3.22 -37.18 -20.29
C THR A 5 3.55 -38.55 -20.89
N ASP A 6 4.68 -38.66 -21.57
CA ASP A 6 5.12 -39.88 -22.25
C ASP A 6 5.38 -41.01 -21.21
N LYS A 7 6.02 -40.68 -20.08
CA LYS A 7 6.21 -41.62 -18.96
C LYS A 7 4.90 -42.00 -18.27
N ALA A 8 3.98 -41.04 -18.07
CA ALA A 8 2.66 -41.35 -17.50
C ALA A 8 1.86 -42.31 -18.39
N GLN A 9 1.96 -42.19 -19.72
CA GLN A 9 1.37 -43.14 -20.67
C GLN A 9 2.04 -44.53 -20.58
N GLY A 10 3.38 -44.59 -20.48
CA GLY A 10 4.11 -45.84 -20.28
C GLY A 10 3.71 -46.57 -18.99
N ILE A 11 3.56 -45.85 -17.88
CA ILE A 11 3.10 -46.39 -16.59
C ILE A 11 1.67 -46.93 -16.71
N SER A 12 0.77 -46.22 -17.39
CA SER A 12 -0.60 -46.67 -17.65
C SER A 12 -0.66 -47.98 -18.46
N LEU A 13 0.18 -48.10 -19.50
CA LEU A 13 0.29 -49.30 -20.31
C LEU A 13 0.84 -50.50 -19.51
N LEU A 14 1.91 -50.29 -18.72
CA LEU A 14 2.49 -51.32 -17.85
C LEU A 14 1.52 -51.77 -16.76
N THR A 15 0.75 -50.85 -16.17
CA THR A 15 -0.30 -51.18 -15.19
C THR A 15 -1.39 -52.03 -15.82
N SER A 16 -1.80 -51.70 -17.05
CA SER A 16 -2.83 -52.44 -17.80
C SER A 16 -2.36 -53.86 -18.16
N GLY A 17 -1.09 -54.02 -18.54
CA GLY A 17 -0.46 -55.32 -18.78
C GLY A 17 -0.42 -56.20 -17.53
N LEU A 18 0.05 -55.65 -16.40
CA LEU A 18 0.10 -56.35 -15.12
C LEU A 18 -1.29 -56.84 -14.66
N VAL A 19 -2.32 -56.00 -14.79
CA VAL A 19 -3.70 -56.39 -14.47
C VAL A 19 -4.22 -57.52 -15.38
N PHE A 20 -3.88 -57.49 -16.67
CA PHE A 20 -4.22 -58.56 -17.60
C PHE A 20 -3.51 -59.88 -17.27
N ASP A 21 -2.21 -59.84 -16.98
CA ASP A 21 -1.41 -61.03 -16.66
C ASP A 21 -1.80 -61.66 -15.30
N ILE A 22 -2.24 -60.86 -14.32
CA ILE A 22 -2.91 -61.37 -13.11
C ILE A 22 -4.17 -62.14 -13.50
N GLY A 23 -4.99 -61.60 -14.41
CA GLY A 23 -6.21 -62.24 -14.91
C GLY A 23 -5.98 -63.54 -15.69
N GLN A 24 -4.83 -63.69 -16.35
CA GLN A 24 -4.41 -64.94 -17.01
C GLN A 24 -3.77 -65.96 -16.04
N GLY A 25 -3.55 -65.59 -14.77
CA GLY A 25 -2.93 -66.48 -13.78
C GLY A 25 -1.43 -66.71 -14.00
N GLN A 26 -0.70 -65.73 -14.54
CA GLN A 26 0.73 -65.84 -14.80
C GLN A 26 1.55 -66.15 -13.53
N PRO A 27 2.75 -66.76 -13.65
CA PRO A 27 3.58 -67.10 -12.50
C PRO A 27 3.87 -65.89 -11.60
N HIS A 28 3.68 -66.05 -10.28
CA HIS A 28 3.90 -64.98 -9.29
C HIS A 28 5.28 -64.31 -9.40
N ARG A 29 6.31 -65.03 -9.86
CA ARG A 29 7.65 -64.48 -10.11
C ARG A 29 7.64 -63.38 -11.18
N GLU A 30 6.89 -63.58 -12.26
CA GLU A 30 6.82 -62.68 -13.41
C GLU A 30 5.96 -61.46 -13.08
N LEU A 31 4.80 -61.69 -12.44
CA LEU A 31 3.95 -60.63 -11.88
C LEU A 31 4.74 -59.73 -10.90
N HIS A 32 5.58 -60.32 -10.05
CA HIS A 32 6.44 -59.56 -9.13
C HIS A 32 7.52 -58.74 -9.87
N GLN A 33 8.13 -59.28 -10.93
CA GLN A 33 9.09 -58.54 -11.76
C GLN A 33 8.44 -57.36 -12.48
N GLN A 34 7.24 -57.54 -13.03
CA GLN A 34 6.46 -56.46 -13.64
C GLN A 34 6.08 -55.38 -12.61
N ALA A 35 5.64 -55.76 -11.41
CA ALA A 35 5.32 -54.82 -10.33
C ALA A 35 6.54 -53.99 -9.87
N LEU A 36 7.72 -54.60 -9.79
CA LEU A 36 8.97 -53.88 -9.50
C LEU A 36 9.34 -52.89 -10.62
N ALA A 37 9.19 -53.29 -11.89
CA ALA A 37 9.44 -52.39 -13.03
C ALA A 37 8.47 -51.19 -13.03
N LEU A 38 7.20 -51.41 -12.67
CA LEU A 38 6.19 -50.35 -12.54
C LEU A 38 6.56 -49.37 -11.42
N LEU A 39 6.93 -49.86 -10.24
CA LEU A 39 7.37 -49.02 -9.10
C LEU A 39 8.58 -48.15 -9.44
N LEU A 40 9.55 -48.69 -10.17
CA LEU A 40 10.71 -47.91 -10.64
C LEU A 40 10.29 -46.79 -11.58
N GLN A 41 9.39 -47.05 -12.54
CA GLN A 41 8.88 -46.02 -13.45
C GLN A 41 8.06 -44.93 -12.73
N VAL A 42 7.28 -45.28 -11.71
CA VAL A 42 6.55 -44.32 -10.87
C VAL A 42 7.51 -43.40 -10.11
N ASN A 43 8.52 -43.95 -9.41
CA ASN A 43 9.54 -43.15 -8.72
C ASN A 43 10.35 -42.27 -9.69
N GLU A 44 10.67 -42.74 -10.91
CA GLU A 44 11.28 -41.89 -11.95
C GLU A 44 10.36 -40.74 -12.39
N LEU A 45 9.05 -40.96 -12.46
CA LEU A 45 8.08 -39.90 -12.78
C LEU A 45 7.96 -38.88 -11.64
N GLU A 46 7.90 -39.32 -10.39
CA GLU A 46 7.87 -38.44 -9.20
C GLU A 46 9.09 -37.52 -9.16
N GLN A 47 10.29 -38.06 -9.40
CA GLN A 47 11.52 -37.25 -9.48
C GLN A 47 11.48 -36.23 -10.62
N LEU A 48 10.92 -36.58 -11.78
CA LEU A 48 10.76 -35.64 -12.91
C LEU A 48 9.71 -34.55 -12.63
N VAL A 49 8.64 -34.87 -11.90
CA VAL A 49 7.65 -33.89 -11.43
C VAL A 49 8.31 -32.90 -10.48
N GLN A 50 8.96 -33.37 -9.41
CA GLN A 50 9.68 -32.54 -8.44
C GLN A 50 10.74 -31.63 -9.12
N GLN A 51 11.54 -32.18 -10.03
CA GLN A 51 12.52 -31.41 -10.81
C GLN A 51 11.89 -30.38 -11.76
N SER A 52 10.63 -30.56 -12.17
CA SER A 52 9.89 -29.60 -12.98
C SER A 52 9.26 -28.48 -12.14
N GLU A 53 8.75 -28.80 -10.95
CA GLU A 53 8.21 -27.82 -9.98
C GLU A 53 9.30 -26.83 -9.54
N HIS A 54 10.49 -27.34 -9.20
CA HIS A 54 11.68 -26.53 -8.90
C HIS A 54 12.18 -25.66 -10.07
N LYS A 55 11.68 -25.86 -11.31
CA LYS A 55 12.02 -25.06 -12.49
C LYS A 55 10.88 -24.14 -12.96
N SER A 56 9.78 -24.02 -12.22
CA SER A 56 8.65 -23.17 -12.63
C SER A 56 7.93 -22.41 -11.50
N ALA A 57 8.26 -22.66 -10.22
CA ALA A 57 7.87 -21.75 -9.15
C ALA A 57 8.70 -20.44 -9.22
N PRO A 58 8.09 -19.24 -9.18
CA PRO A 58 8.85 -18.01 -8.97
C PRO A 58 9.47 -18.06 -7.56
N LYS A 59 10.79 -17.83 -7.45
CA LYS A 59 11.45 -17.82 -6.13
C LYS A 59 10.83 -16.74 -5.26
N VAL A 60 10.05 -17.16 -4.26
CA VAL A 60 9.52 -16.26 -3.22
C VAL A 60 10.70 -15.83 -2.36
N LEU A 61 11.29 -14.70 -2.72
CA LEU A 61 12.37 -14.06 -1.96
C LEU A 61 11.85 -13.69 -0.57
N THR A 62 12.63 -14.00 0.46
CA THR A 62 12.38 -13.51 1.82
C THR A 62 12.39 -11.97 1.85
N GLU A 63 11.72 -11.34 2.80
CA GLU A 63 11.66 -9.87 2.91
C GLU A 63 13.06 -9.23 2.97
N SER A 64 14.01 -9.89 3.65
CA SER A 64 15.42 -9.51 3.70
C SER A 64 16.10 -9.59 2.33
N GLU A 65 15.85 -10.64 1.55
CA GLU A 65 16.33 -10.72 0.16
C GLU A 65 15.67 -9.66 -0.72
N GLN A 66 14.36 -9.43 -0.62
CA GLN A 66 13.64 -8.41 -1.39
C GLN A 66 14.23 -7.02 -1.13
N ARG A 67 14.39 -6.65 0.15
CA ARG A 67 15.06 -5.39 0.57
C ARG A 67 16.48 -5.29 0.00
N THR A 68 17.25 -6.37 0.04
CA THR A 68 18.63 -6.41 -0.48
C THR A 68 18.69 -6.25 -2.00
N HIS A 69 17.74 -6.84 -2.74
CA HIS A 69 17.63 -6.63 -4.20
C HIS A 69 17.17 -5.21 -4.53
N GLU A 70 16.30 -4.62 -3.70
CA GLU A 70 15.77 -3.27 -3.90
C GLU A 70 16.84 -2.20 -3.67
N ILE A 71 17.65 -2.28 -2.62
CA ILE A 71 18.80 -1.38 -2.40
C ILE A 71 19.76 -1.42 -3.60
N LYS A 72 20.07 -2.62 -4.12
CA LYS A 72 20.90 -2.80 -5.33
C LYS A 72 20.22 -2.23 -6.59
N LYS A 73 18.89 -2.29 -6.68
CA LYS A 73 18.10 -1.68 -7.77
C LYS A 73 18.17 -0.15 -7.72
N VAL A 74 18.02 0.42 -6.52
CA VAL A 74 18.08 1.86 -6.24
C VAL A 74 19.46 2.44 -6.55
N LYS A 75 20.54 1.82 -6.06
CA LYS A 75 21.92 2.25 -6.34
C LYS A 75 22.21 2.37 -7.85
N ARG A 76 21.76 1.38 -8.63
CA ARG A 76 21.86 1.39 -10.11
C ARG A 76 20.94 2.41 -10.78
N LYS A 77 19.80 2.75 -10.15
CA LYS A 77 18.84 3.74 -10.66
C LYS A 77 19.34 5.16 -10.45
N LEU A 78 19.84 5.48 -9.26
CA LEU A 78 20.40 6.80 -8.91
C LEU A 78 21.57 7.18 -9.85
N LEU A 79 22.50 6.25 -10.09
CA LEU A 79 23.59 6.45 -11.05
C LEU A 79 23.10 6.73 -12.48
N ARG A 80 21.95 6.16 -12.89
CA ARG A 80 21.36 6.48 -14.20
C ARG A 80 20.62 7.82 -14.17
N TRP A 81 19.96 8.16 -13.07
CA TRP A 81 19.23 9.43 -12.94
C TRP A 81 20.16 10.64 -12.91
N SER A 82 21.34 10.57 -12.28
CA SER A 82 22.32 11.67 -12.35
C SER A 82 22.88 11.89 -13.77
N GLN A 83 22.92 10.83 -14.58
CA GLN A 83 23.28 10.89 -16.01
C GLN A 83 22.12 11.28 -16.93
N ASN A 84 20.88 11.32 -16.41
CA ASN A 84 19.65 11.52 -17.18
C ASN A 84 18.67 12.43 -16.37
N PRO A 85 19.06 13.68 -16.06
CA PRO A 85 18.33 14.55 -15.14
C PRO A 85 16.93 14.93 -15.66
N GLU A 86 16.65 14.78 -16.95
CA GLU A 86 15.36 15.05 -17.57
C GLU A 86 14.28 14.00 -17.23
N GLN A 87 14.67 12.82 -16.74
CA GLN A 87 13.72 11.78 -16.32
C GLN A 87 12.89 12.25 -15.13
N ILE A 88 11.57 12.01 -15.18
CA ILE A 88 10.61 12.41 -14.12
C ILE A 88 11.11 12.03 -12.72
N ASN A 89 11.53 10.78 -12.53
CA ASN A 89 12.04 10.30 -11.24
C ASN A 89 13.30 11.03 -10.76
N SER A 90 14.15 11.51 -11.68
CA SER A 90 15.29 12.36 -11.36
C SER A 90 14.83 13.77 -10.96
N ARG A 91 13.97 14.41 -11.76
CA ARG A 91 13.39 15.74 -11.46
C ARG A 91 12.72 15.77 -10.09
N LEU A 92 11.94 14.74 -9.76
CA LEU A 92 11.31 14.59 -8.44
C LEU A 92 12.33 14.43 -7.31
N LEU A 93 13.36 13.59 -7.45
CA LEU A 93 14.38 13.45 -6.42
C LEU A 93 15.22 14.72 -6.24
N THR A 94 15.63 15.36 -7.33
CA THR A 94 16.34 16.64 -7.32
C THR A 94 15.51 17.72 -6.63
N HIS A 95 14.22 17.87 -6.95
CA HIS A 95 13.38 18.88 -6.30
C HIS A 95 13.17 18.60 -4.80
N PHE A 96 12.97 17.34 -4.42
CA PHE A 96 12.90 16.94 -3.01
C PHE A 96 14.16 17.37 -2.24
N LEU A 97 15.35 17.12 -2.81
CA LEU A 97 16.62 17.52 -2.21
C LEU A 97 16.75 19.05 -2.15
N THR A 98 16.34 19.79 -3.18
CA THR A 98 16.32 21.26 -3.18
C THR A 98 15.43 21.82 -2.05
N LEU A 99 14.21 21.31 -1.88
CA LEU A 99 13.32 21.71 -0.78
C LEU A 99 13.95 21.42 0.59
N LYS A 100 14.67 20.30 0.72
CA LYS A 100 15.37 19.93 1.96
C LYS A 100 16.55 20.86 2.26
N GLN A 101 17.37 21.18 1.26
CA GLN A 101 18.47 22.14 1.38
C GLN A 101 17.98 23.55 1.74
N GLN A 102 16.78 23.92 1.29
CA GLN A 102 16.10 25.17 1.65
C GLN A 102 15.47 25.16 3.06
N GLY A 103 15.55 24.03 3.80
CA GLY A 103 14.95 23.89 5.12
C GLY A 103 13.42 23.83 5.13
N LEU A 104 12.76 23.57 3.99
CA LEU A 104 11.30 23.62 3.84
C LEU A 104 10.61 22.32 4.30
N GLU A 105 11.16 21.67 5.33
CA GLU A 105 10.57 20.50 5.99
C GLU A 105 9.35 20.90 6.86
N PRO A 106 8.32 20.03 7.01
CA PRO A 106 8.15 18.75 6.33
C PRO A 106 7.84 18.93 4.84
N ILE A 107 8.46 18.11 3.99
CA ILE A 107 8.18 18.08 2.55
C ILE A 107 6.96 17.18 2.35
N THR A 108 5.84 17.75 1.92
CA THR A 108 4.60 17.00 1.70
C THR A 108 4.41 16.59 0.25
N LYS A 109 3.60 15.55 0.03
CA LYS A 109 3.11 15.15 -1.31
C LYS A 109 2.50 16.35 -2.04
N GLN A 110 1.73 17.19 -1.36
CA GLN A 110 1.13 18.40 -1.94
C GLN A 110 2.17 19.39 -2.49
N LYS A 111 3.26 19.66 -1.76
CA LYS A 111 4.37 20.51 -2.27
C LYS A 111 5.00 19.90 -3.53
N MET A 112 5.22 18.59 -3.53
CA MET A 112 5.78 17.84 -4.66
C MET A 112 4.83 17.77 -5.88
N GLU A 113 3.51 17.76 -5.64
CA GLU A 113 2.46 17.73 -6.66
C GLU A 113 2.29 19.12 -7.30
N GLN A 114 2.32 20.20 -6.51
CA GLN A 114 2.37 21.58 -6.99
C GLN A 114 3.60 21.85 -7.89
N PHE A 115 4.77 21.31 -7.51
CA PHE A 115 5.95 21.33 -8.37
C PHE A 115 5.75 20.51 -9.65
N ALA A 116 5.17 19.31 -9.55
CA ALA A 116 4.92 18.47 -10.71
C ALA A 116 3.98 19.14 -11.72
N ASP A 117 2.95 19.85 -11.25
CA ASP A 117 2.02 20.61 -12.11
C ASP A 117 2.72 21.79 -12.80
N SER A 118 3.52 22.58 -12.08
CA SER A 118 4.25 23.73 -12.66
C SER A 118 5.30 23.31 -13.69
N GLU A 119 5.89 22.13 -13.51
CA GLU A 119 6.91 21.52 -14.37
C GLU A 119 6.34 20.63 -15.51
N GLY A 120 5.01 20.53 -15.63
CA GLY A 120 4.32 19.74 -16.65
C GLY A 120 4.48 18.21 -16.51
N ILE A 121 4.79 17.72 -15.31
CA ILE A 121 5.09 16.32 -15.01
C ILE A 121 3.80 15.49 -14.97
N LYS A 122 3.43 14.95 -16.14
CA LYS A 122 2.32 13.99 -16.27
C LYS A 122 2.56 12.73 -15.43
N ASN A 123 1.49 12.19 -14.86
CA ASN A 123 1.49 10.95 -14.08
C ASN A 123 2.34 11.01 -12.77
N PHE A 124 2.40 12.17 -12.10
CA PHE A 124 3.08 12.35 -10.81
C PHE A 124 2.77 11.21 -9.82
N ASN A 125 1.48 10.96 -9.54
CA ASN A 125 1.03 9.92 -8.60
C ASN A 125 1.57 8.50 -8.91
N SER A 126 1.73 8.16 -10.19
CA SER A 126 2.29 6.86 -10.60
C SER A 126 3.81 6.79 -10.40
N ASN A 127 4.53 7.87 -10.71
CA ASN A 127 5.98 7.94 -10.53
C ASN A 127 6.34 7.95 -9.03
N ILE A 128 5.67 8.78 -8.22
CA ILE A 128 5.96 8.89 -6.77
C ILE A 128 5.59 7.58 -6.02
N PHE A 129 4.52 6.89 -6.41
CA PHE A 129 4.22 5.53 -5.93
C PHE A 129 5.30 4.52 -6.36
N GLY A 130 5.73 4.59 -7.62
CA GLY A 130 6.85 3.81 -8.15
C GLY A 130 8.20 4.06 -7.46
N MET A 131 8.35 5.19 -6.77
CA MET A 131 9.52 5.57 -5.96
C MET A 131 9.34 5.32 -4.45
N SER A 132 8.16 4.91 -3.97
CA SER A 132 7.87 4.72 -2.53
C SER A 132 7.48 3.29 -2.13
N HIS A 133 6.99 2.47 -3.05
CA HIS A 133 6.60 1.08 -2.76
C HIS A 133 7.63 0.06 -3.30
N ILE A 134 7.92 -1.02 -2.58
CA ILE A 134 8.76 -2.13 -3.07
C ILE A 134 7.90 -3.07 -3.92
N GLY A 135 8.20 -3.20 -5.22
CA GLY A 135 7.43 -4.08 -6.09
C GLY A 135 8.15 -4.42 -7.40
N PRO A 136 7.77 -5.53 -8.07
CA PRO A 136 8.53 -6.07 -9.21
C PRO A 136 8.71 -5.07 -10.36
N LYS A 137 7.72 -4.21 -10.60
CA LYS A 137 7.72 -3.16 -11.64
C LYS A 137 7.97 -1.73 -11.11
N ASN A 138 8.33 -1.56 -9.83
CA ASN A 138 8.61 -0.23 -9.28
C ASN A 138 9.83 0.43 -9.97
N HIS A 139 10.01 1.73 -9.73
CA HIS A 139 11.10 2.51 -10.30
C HIS A 139 12.39 2.45 -9.47
N GLY A 140 12.29 2.04 -8.21
CA GLY A 140 13.34 2.00 -7.20
C GLY A 140 12.85 2.75 -5.96
N LYS A 141 12.68 2.07 -4.83
CA LYS A 141 12.21 2.72 -3.59
C LYS A 141 13.28 3.67 -3.06
N VAL A 142 13.02 4.97 -3.18
CA VAL A 142 13.87 6.06 -2.65
C VAL A 142 13.15 6.82 -1.55
N PHE A 143 11.83 6.90 -1.59
CA PHE A 143 11.03 7.59 -0.59
C PHE A 143 10.35 6.63 0.39
N ASP A 144 10.21 7.05 1.64
CA ASP A 144 9.06 6.69 2.47
C ASP A 144 8.01 7.81 2.38
N ILE A 145 6.74 7.45 2.48
CA ILE A 145 5.63 8.39 2.49
C ILE A 145 4.71 8.00 3.65
N GLU A 146 4.69 8.83 4.68
CA GLU A 146 3.87 8.65 5.87
C GLU A 146 3.08 9.94 6.10
N ASP A 147 1.76 9.83 6.17
CA ASP A 147 0.84 10.93 6.51
C ASP A 147 1.05 12.18 5.64
N GLN A 148 1.15 11.93 4.34
CA GLN A 148 1.50 12.88 3.27
C GLN A 148 2.92 13.49 3.36
N ILE A 149 3.70 13.25 4.41
CA ILE A 149 5.10 13.65 4.51
C ILE A 149 5.96 12.65 3.73
N ILE A 150 6.87 13.18 2.91
CA ILE A 150 7.82 12.41 2.12
C ILE A 150 9.19 12.51 2.80
N THR A 151 9.85 11.37 2.97
CA THR A 151 11.22 11.27 3.53
C THR A 151 12.07 10.34 2.67
N ILE A 152 13.40 10.37 2.81
CA ILE A 152 14.27 9.38 2.14
C ILE A 152 14.22 8.07 2.91
N TRP A 153 13.98 6.96 2.19
CA TRP A 153 13.96 5.62 2.77
C TRP A 153 15.28 5.33 3.51
N PRO A 154 15.28 5.04 4.83
CA PRO A 154 16.51 4.91 5.62
C PRO A 154 17.53 3.88 5.12
N ALA A 155 17.12 2.95 4.25
CA ALA A 155 17.99 1.91 3.69
C ALA A 155 18.87 2.37 2.49
N VAL A 156 18.70 3.61 1.99
CA VAL A 156 19.40 4.14 0.80
C VAL A 156 19.88 5.59 0.98
N VAL A 157 19.98 6.07 2.23
CA VAL A 157 20.39 7.46 2.54
C VAL A 157 21.79 7.76 2.00
N ASP A 158 22.74 6.83 2.15
CA ASP A 158 24.12 7.00 1.67
C ASP A 158 24.19 7.06 0.14
N GLU A 159 23.42 6.23 -0.57
CA GLU A 159 23.28 6.33 -2.03
C GLU A 159 22.63 7.64 -2.48
N VAL A 160 21.64 8.16 -1.75
CA VAL A 160 20.99 9.44 -2.08
C VAL A 160 21.93 10.62 -1.80
N ALA A 161 22.69 10.61 -0.71
CA ALA A 161 23.73 11.61 -0.44
C ALA A 161 24.85 11.58 -1.51
N THR A 162 25.18 10.38 -2.03
CA THR A 162 26.11 10.23 -3.16
C THR A 162 25.52 10.81 -4.46
N PHE A 163 24.22 10.66 -4.69
CA PHE A 163 23.51 11.28 -5.82
C PHE A 163 23.45 12.82 -5.67
N GLU A 164 23.18 13.32 -4.47
CA GLU A 164 23.13 14.76 -4.16
C GLU A 164 24.45 15.47 -4.49
N GLN A 165 25.59 14.86 -4.20
CA GLN A 165 26.92 15.36 -4.58
C GLN A 165 27.12 15.51 -6.09
N THR A 166 26.36 14.78 -6.92
CA THR A 166 26.40 14.93 -8.39
C THR A 166 25.50 16.05 -8.92
N LEU A 167 24.63 16.63 -8.08
CA LEU A 167 23.78 17.76 -8.45
C LEU A 167 24.49 19.11 -8.28
N THR A 168 25.43 19.20 -7.34
CA THR A 168 26.27 20.40 -7.14
C THR A 168 27.35 20.51 -8.22
N PRO A 169 27.37 21.57 -9.06
CA PRO A 169 28.51 21.85 -9.92
C PRO A 169 29.76 22.13 -9.09
N SER A 170 30.89 21.52 -9.43
CA SER A 170 32.18 21.85 -8.81
C SER A 170 32.54 23.30 -9.14
N ALA A 171 32.39 24.20 -8.18
CA ALA A 171 32.57 25.64 -8.39
C ALA A 171 33.99 25.99 -8.87
N PRO A 172 34.14 26.71 -9.99
CA PRO A 172 35.35 27.49 -10.27
C PRO A 172 35.54 28.54 -9.16
N LYS A 173 36.79 28.82 -8.79
CA LYS A 173 37.15 29.86 -7.83
C LYS A 173 37.23 31.23 -8.51
N GLU A 174 36.91 32.29 -7.77
CA GLU A 174 37.24 33.72 -8.02
C GLU A 174 36.63 34.30 -9.35
N GLU A 175 36.29 35.58 -9.53
CA GLU A 175 36.11 36.79 -8.71
C GLU A 175 34.98 37.64 -9.40
N VAL A 176 34.45 38.82 -9.00
CA VAL A 176 34.74 39.86 -7.99
C VAL A 176 33.44 40.64 -7.66
N HIS A 177 33.45 41.46 -6.61
CA HIS A 177 32.34 42.34 -6.19
C HIS A 177 32.01 43.49 -7.19
N LYS A 178 30.74 43.93 -7.25
CA LYS A 178 30.29 45.21 -6.64
C LYS A 178 28.78 45.52 -6.74
N ALA A 179 28.31 46.26 -5.71
CA ALA A 179 27.28 47.33 -5.63
C ALA A 179 26.28 47.52 -6.80
N ILE A 180 25.01 47.91 -6.55
CA ILE A 180 24.62 49.23 -6.00
C ILE A 180 23.36 49.17 -5.10
N GLU A 181 23.29 50.08 -4.13
CA GLU A 181 22.19 50.26 -3.16
C GLU A 181 21.19 51.38 -3.58
N VAL A 182 20.25 51.68 -2.68
CA VAL A 182 19.43 52.92 -2.58
C VAL A 182 18.23 53.04 -3.52
N SER A 183 17.03 52.86 -2.95
CA SER A 183 16.10 53.98 -2.78
C SER A 183 15.14 53.74 -1.62
N THR A 184 14.95 54.75 -0.77
CA THR A 184 13.96 54.75 0.31
C THR A 184 12.70 55.51 -0.14
N ASN A 185 11.52 55.13 0.37
CA ASN A 185 10.72 56.01 1.23
C ASN A 185 9.40 55.37 1.69
N ASN A 186 8.97 55.83 2.87
CA ASN A 186 7.68 55.61 3.54
C ASN A 186 6.87 56.95 3.38
N PRO A 187 5.69 57.21 4.00
CA PRO A 187 4.83 56.37 4.84
C PRO A 187 3.29 56.49 4.61
N ALA A 188 2.55 55.83 5.50
CA ALA A 188 1.29 56.27 6.14
C ALA A 188 -0.08 55.80 5.60
N GLU A 189 -1.07 55.89 6.52
CA GLU A 189 -2.51 55.62 6.41
C GLU A 189 -2.96 54.14 6.28
N SER A 190 -4.11 53.71 6.83
CA SER A 190 -4.90 54.22 7.97
C SER A 190 -5.92 53.16 8.46
N MET A 191 -6.61 53.49 9.57
CA MET A 191 -7.86 52.91 10.09
C MET A 191 -7.88 51.49 10.69
N MET A 192 -8.32 51.46 11.96
CA MET A 192 -8.84 50.28 12.66
C MET A 192 -10.22 49.86 12.10
N SER A 193 -10.53 48.56 12.18
CA SER A 193 -11.90 48.08 12.40
C SER A 193 -11.86 46.71 13.09
N PRO A 194 -12.76 46.43 14.06
CA PRO A 194 -12.75 45.18 14.82
C PRO A 194 -13.40 44.01 14.05
N PRO A 195 -13.07 42.75 14.39
CA PRO A 195 -13.68 41.58 13.77
C PRO A 195 -15.16 41.41 14.19
N PRO A 196 -16.02 40.86 13.31
CA PRO A 196 -17.42 40.55 13.65
C PRO A 196 -17.52 39.40 14.66
N GLN A 197 -18.56 39.45 15.50
CA GLN A 197 -18.80 38.47 16.55
C GLN A 197 -19.31 37.14 15.98
N ALA A 198 -18.86 36.01 16.55
CA ALA A 198 -19.37 34.69 16.23
C ALA A 198 -20.80 34.52 16.78
N THR A 199 -21.76 34.21 15.91
CA THR A 199 -23.13 33.88 16.29
C THR A 199 -23.30 32.37 16.42
N SER A 200 -23.42 31.88 17.65
CA SER A 200 -23.72 30.47 17.92
C SER A 200 -25.11 30.11 17.36
N LYS A 201 -25.18 29.22 16.37
CA LYS A 201 -26.44 28.74 15.79
C LYS A 201 -26.82 27.40 16.44
N ALA A 202 -28.09 27.27 16.84
CA ALA A 202 -28.60 26.05 17.47
C ALA A 202 -28.72 24.88 16.48
N ALA A 203 -28.75 23.65 17.03
CA ALA A 203 -28.57 22.39 16.32
C ALA A 203 -29.75 21.92 15.45
N SER A 204 -29.52 20.82 14.71
CA SER A 204 -30.40 20.14 13.74
C SER A 204 -30.51 20.87 12.40
N PRO A 205 -29.80 20.39 11.36
CA PRO A 205 -30.23 19.17 10.66
C PRO A 205 -29.53 17.88 11.12
N THR A 206 -30.01 16.73 10.66
CA THR A 206 -29.19 15.50 10.57
C THR A 206 -28.21 15.66 9.41
N GLU A 207 -27.10 16.34 9.67
CA GLU A 207 -26.07 16.62 8.68
C GLU A 207 -25.52 15.31 8.10
N GLU A 208 -25.56 15.16 6.78
CA GLU A 208 -25.08 13.93 6.14
C GLU A 208 -23.56 13.96 6.06
N ILE A 209 -22.92 13.12 6.89
CA ILE A 209 -21.48 12.85 6.84
C ILE A 209 -21.03 12.66 5.38
N ASN A 210 -20.14 13.55 4.92
CA ASN A 210 -19.75 13.62 3.52
C ASN A 210 -18.55 12.70 3.23
N GLU A 211 -18.27 12.42 1.96
CA GLU A 211 -17.22 11.47 1.57
C GLU A 211 -15.82 11.88 2.08
N SER A 212 -15.53 13.18 2.16
CA SER A 212 -14.27 13.68 2.72
C SER A 212 -14.18 13.49 4.24
N ASP A 213 -15.29 13.57 4.97
CA ASP A 213 -15.32 13.27 6.41
C ASP A 213 -15.03 11.79 6.65
N ILE A 214 -15.64 10.91 5.84
CA ILE A 214 -15.46 9.46 5.92
C ILE A 214 -14.00 9.08 5.65
N GLU A 215 -13.38 9.68 4.61
CA GLU A 215 -11.95 9.52 4.33
C GLU A 215 -11.08 10.01 5.49
N ALA A 216 -11.30 11.24 5.97
CA ALA A 216 -10.51 11.82 7.05
C ALA A 216 -10.59 10.97 8.34
N ILE A 217 -11.80 10.54 8.72
CA ILE A 217 -12.04 9.66 9.87
C ILE A 217 -11.31 8.32 9.68
N TYR A 218 -11.40 7.71 8.51
CA TYR A 218 -10.74 6.42 8.24
C TYR A 218 -9.22 6.53 8.29
N LEU A 219 -8.62 7.56 7.70
CA LEU A 219 -7.18 7.82 7.74
C LEU A 219 -6.70 8.07 9.18
N SER A 220 -7.47 8.82 9.96
CA SER A 220 -7.19 9.08 11.38
C SER A 220 -7.27 7.80 12.22
N PHE A 221 -8.30 6.97 12.01
CA PHE A 221 -8.41 5.64 12.60
C PHE A 221 -7.21 4.75 12.25
N LYS A 222 -6.82 4.70 10.97
CA LYS A 222 -5.71 3.88 10.47
C LYS A 222 -4.40 4.21 11.20
N ASN A 223 -4.11 5.49 11.42
CA ASN A 223 -2.92 5.93 12.15
C ASN A 223 -3.00 5.68 13.67
N LEU A 224 -4.19 5.78 14.26
CA LEU A 224 -4.44 5.38 15.66
C LEU A 224 -4.27 3.86 15.87
N TRP A 225 -4.74 3.05 14.90
CA TRP A 225 -4.63 1.60 14.91
C TRP A 225 -3.17 1.14 14.76
N LEU A 226 -2.42 1.77 13.85
CA LEU A 226 -0.99 1.56 13.63
C LEU A 226 -0.09 2.20 14.71
N LYS A 227 -0.65 2.83 15.75
CA LYS A 227 0.07 3.47 16.87
C LYS A 227 1.06 4.56 16.44
N ARG A 228 0.70 5.31 15.39
CA ARG A 228 1.40 6.52 14.93
C ARG A 228 0.92 7.79 15.64
N VAL A 229 -0.36 7.85 15.99
CA VAL A 229 -1.03 9.03 16.57
C VAL A 229 -1.90 8.59 17.75
N GLU A 230 -1.92 9.38 18.83
CA GLU A 230 -2.79 9.14 19.99
C GLU A 230 -4.24 9.58 19.73
N ARG A 231 -5.22 8.95 20.42
CA ARG A 231 -6.66 9.16 20.12
C ARG A 231 -7.06 10.63 20.23
N THR A 232 -6.53 11.37 21.21
CA THR A 232 -6.80 12.80 21.37
C THR A 232 -6.32 13.59 20.16
N ALA A 233 -5.04 13.45 19.77
CA ALA A 233 -4.46 14.16 18.64
C ALA A 233 -5.16 13.83 17.31
N ALA A 234 -5.62 12.58 17.12
CA ALA A 234 -6.40 12.19 15.95
C ALA A 234 -7.78 12.89 15.91
N LEU A 235 -8.44 13.05 17.06
CA LEU A 235 -9.69 13.81 17.17
C LEU A 235 -9.47 15.32 17.02
N ASP A 236 -8.38 15.86 17.56
CA ASP A 236 -8.01 17.28 17.43
C ASP A 236 -7.75 17.64 15.95
N GLN A 237 -7.11 16.75 15.19
CA GLN A 237 -6.90 16.91 13.74
C GLN A 237 -8.22 16.88 12.94
N LEU A 238 -9.16 16.00 13.31
CA LEU A 238 -10.47 15.92 12.67
C LEU A 238 -11.33 17.16 12.94
N GLU A 239 -11.31 17.66 14.17
CA GLU A 239 -12.01 18.89 14.56
C GLU A 239 -11.41 20.12 13.83
N MET A 240 -10.09 20.16 13.64
CA MET A 240 -9.44 21.17 12.79
C MET A 240 -9.83 21.10 11.30
N LEU A 241 -10.23 19.92 10.80
CA LEU A 241 -10.75 19.73 9.44
C LEU A 241 -12.26 20.02 9.33
N GLY A 242 -12.92 20.39 10.44
CA GLY A 242 -14.35 20.68 10.50
C GLY A 242 -15.25 19.47 10.78
N VAL A 243 -14.67 18.29 11.03
CA VAL A 243 -15.43 17.07 11.35
C VAL A 243 -15.85 17.12 12.82
N GLU A 244 -17.14 16.92 13.11
CA GLU A 244 -17.67 16.98 14.47
C GLU A 244 -17.04 15.90 15.38
N ARG A 245 -16.54 16.31 16.55
CA ARG A 245 -15.66 15.50 17.40
C ARG A 245 -16.34 14.24 17.94
N THR A 246 -17.64 14.30 18.24
CA THR A 246 -18.43 13.17 18.73
C THR A 246 -18.69 12.16 17.61
N LEU A 247 -19.11 12.63 16.43
CA LEU A 247 -19.25 11.85 15.21
C LEU A 247 -17.95 11.10 14.88
N ALA A 248 -16.83 11.81 14.86
CA ALA A 248 -15.50 11.25 14.67
C ALA A 248 -15.16 10.16 15.69
N SER A 249 -15.35 10.44 16.99
CA SER A 249 -15.06 9.47 18.07
C SER A 249 -15.90 8.20 17.96
N ASN A 250 -17.19 8.33 17.65
CA ASN A 250 -18.10 7.19 17.51
C ASN A 250 -17.75 6.31 16.29
N HIS A 251 -17.31 6.91 15.18
CA HIS A 251 -16.86 6.18 14.00
C HIS A 251 -15.52 5.48 14.24
N ILE A 252 -14.56 6.15 14.91
CA ILE A 252 -13.28 5.55 15.31
C ILE A 252 -13.48 4.37 16.27
N GLU A 253 -14.36 4.50 17.27
CA GLU A 253 -14.69 3.39 18.19
C GLU A 253 -15.36 2.22 17.45
N SER A 254 -16.26 2.51 16.52
CA SER A 254 -16.91 1.48 15.70
C SER A 254 -15.88 0.72 14.81
N LEU A 255 -14.91 1.43 14.24
CA LEU A 255 -13.78 0.85 13.49
C LEU A 255 -12.87 -0.03 14.38
N GLU A 256 -12.53 0.42 15.58
CA GLU A 256 -11.74 -0.36 16.55
C GLU A 256 -12.48 -1.65 16.93
N LEU A 257 -13.77 -1.58 17.25
CA LEU A 257 -14.60 -2.74 17.57
C LEU A 257 -14.65 -3.73 16.39
N MET A 258 -14.89 -3.25 15.17
CA MET A 258 -14.91 -4.08 13.96
C MET A 258 -13.55 -4.76 13.70
N MET A 259 -12.43 -4.06 13.87
CA MET A 259 -11.08 -4.61 13.67
C MET A 259 -10.67 -5.61 14.78
N HIS A 260 -11.30 -5.52 15.96
CA HIS A 260 -11.26 -6.55 17.00
C HIS A 260 -12.26 -7.70 16.79
N GLY A 261 -13.16 -7.63 15.80
CA GLY A 261 -14.18 -8.65 15.54
C GLY A 261 -15.37 -8.60 16.50
N LYS A 262 -15.61 -7.46 17.15
CA LYS A 262 -16.72 -7.21 18.08
C LYS A 262 -17.82 -6.39 17.39
N PRO A 263 -19.11 -6.61 17.69
CA PRO A 263 -20.17 -5.71 17.23
C PRO A 263 -19.91 -4.29 17.74
N TYR A 264 -20.15 -3.30 16.87
CA TYR A 264 -20.07 -1.88 17.20
C TYR A 264 -21.38 -1.38 17.82
N THR A 265 -21.35 -0.21 18.46
CA THR A 265 -22.47 0.34 19.24
C THR A 265 -23.33 1.32 18.44
N THR A 266 -22.72 2.20 17.65
CA THR A 266 -23.42 3.22 16.85
C THR A 266 -23.77 2.70 15.45
N PRO A 267 -25.05 2.63 15.03
CA PRO A 267 -25.41 2.23 13.66
C PRO A 267 -24.74 3.13 12.60
N LEU A 268 -23.99 2.51 11.69
CA LEU A 268 -23.30 3.19 10.59
C LEU A 268 -24.14 3.12 9.30
N LYS A 269 -24.11 4.18 8.48
CA LYS A 269 -24.72 4.18 7.14
C LYS A 269 -24.02 3.18 6.22
N GLU A 270 -24.74 2.64 5.23
CA GLU A 270 -24.18 1.68 4.26
C GLU A 270 -22.97 2.26 3.49
N THR A 271 -23.01 3.55 3.13
CA THR A 271 -21.91 4.26 2.47
C THR A 271 -20.63 4.26 3.30
N VAL A 272 -20.75 4.54 4.60
CA VAL A 272 -19.66 4.52 5.58
C VAL A 272 -19.09 3.12 5.73
N LEU A 273 -19.96 2.11 5.90
CA LEU A 273 -19.55 0.71 6.01
C LEU A 273 -18.82 0.23 4.75
N ARG A 274 -19.35 0.53 3.56
CA ARG A 274 -18.74 0.19 2.26
C ARG A 274 -17.33 0.78 2.14
N TYR A 275 -17.18 2.09 2.39
CA TYR A 275 -15.88 2.76 2.35
C TYR A 275 -14.88 2.11 3.32
N PHE A 276 -15.29 1.85 4.57
CA PHE A 276 -14.45 1.21 5.58
C PHE A 276 -14.04 -0.22 5.18
N ILE A 277 -14.96 -1.05 4.67
CA ILE A 277 -14.67 -2.43 4.24
C ILE A 277 -13.69 -2.44 3.05
N ASP A 278 -13.91 -1.60 2.04
CA ASP A 278 -13.04 -1.51 0.86
C ASP A 278 -11.61 -1.10 1.24
N HIS A 279 -11.45 -0.08 2.08
CA HIS A 279 -10.13 0.37 2.50
C HIS A 279 -9.45 -0.61 3.45
N ILE A 280 -10.18 -1.24 4.37
CA ILE A 280 -9.59 -2.26 5.26
C ILE A 280 -9.09 -3.47 4.48
N ARG A 281 -9.79 -3.89 3.40
CA ARG A 281 -9.31 -4.95 2.50
C ARG A 281 -7.99 -4.61 1.81
N ASN A 282 -7.78 -3.34 1.49
CA ASN A 282 -6.62 -2.88 0.73
C ASN A 282 -5.42 -2.55 1.65
N ASP A 283 -5.67 -2.05 2.86
CA ASP A 283 -4.66 -1.62 3.82
C ASP A 283 -4.19 -2.70 4.81
N PHE A 284 -5.06 -3.67 5.13
CA PHE A 284 -4.79 -4.68 6.15
C PHE A 284 -4.92 -6.11 5.60
N SER A 285 -4.33 -7.07 6.31
CA SER A 285 -4.40 -8.49 5.89
C SER A 285 -5.83 -9.03 5.88
N ARG A 286 -6.08 -10.08 5.07
CA ARG A 286 -7.40 -10.76 4.99
C ARG A 286 -7.97 -11.20 6.35
N GLY A 287 -7.11 -11.42 7.36
CA GLY A 287 -7.56 -11.73 8.73
C GLY A 287 -8.34 -10.59 9.40
N TYR A 288 -8.07 -9.33 9.04
CA TYR A 288 -8.83 -8.18 9.52
C TYR A 288 -10.18 -8.06 8.82
N LEU A 289 -10.23 -8.25 7.49
CA LEU A 289 -11.49 -8.30 6.75
C LEU A 289 -12.45 -9.37 7.30
N SER A 290 -11.93 -10.55 7.67
CA SER A 290 -12.72 -11.60 8.33
C SER A 290 -13.28 -11.16 9.69
N ARG A 291 -12.54 -10.38 10.47
CA ARG A 291 -13.02 -9.81 11.75
C ARG A 291 -14.10 -8.74 11.53
N VAL A 292 -13.86 -7.80 10.61
CA VAL A 292 -14.81 -6.72 10.28
C VAL A 292 -16.14 -7.30 9.77
N THR A 293 -16.09 -8.27 8.85
CA THR A 293 -17.29 -8.93 8.34
C THR A 293 -18.00 -9.78 9.41
N THR A 294 -17.28 -10.35 10.38
CA THR A 294 -17.89 -11.02 11.56
C THR A 294 -18.57 -10.01 12.48
N ALA A 295 -17.90 -8.89 12.79
CA ALA A 295 -18.42 -7.81 13.62
C ALA A 295 -19.71 -7.19 13.07
N ILE A 296 -19.74 -6.92 11.75
CA ILE A 296 -20.92 -6.37 11.08
C ILE A 296 -22.08 -7.37 11.16
N ASN A 297 -21.87 -8.66 10.83
CA ASN A 297 -22.94 -9.66 10.99
C ASN A 297 -23.43 -9.73 12.44
N SER A 298 -22.53 -9.77 13.42
CA SER A 298 -22.89 -9.78 14.85
C SER A 298 -23.66 -8.53 15.31
N HIS A 299 -23.47 -7.37 14.68
CA HIS A 299 -24.26 -6.16 14.95
C HIS A 299 -25.66 -6.27 14.31
N LEU A 300 -25.73 -6.70 13.05
CA LEU A 300 -27.00 -6.90 12.33
C LEU A 300 -27.88 -8.01 12.94
N ASP A 301 -27.26 -9.02 13.56
CA ASP A 301 -27.92 -10.08 14.33
C ASP A 301 -28.41 -9.59 15.71
N GLN A 302 -27.84 -8.51 16.25
CA GLN A 302 -28.28 -7.89 17.52
C GLN A 302 -29.36 -6.80 17.33
N GLN A 303 -29.58 -6.33 16.11
CA GLN A 303 -30.48 -5.22 15.78
C GLN A 303 -31.73 -5.71 15.01
N GLU A 304 -32.33 -6.83 15.43
CA GLU A 304 -33.39 -7.56 14.70
C GLU A 304 -34.60 -6.71 14.24
N SER A 305 -34.83 -5.53 14.83
CA SER A 305 -35.92 -4.60 14.51
C SER A 305 -35.73 -3.73 13.26
N LEU A 306 -34.54 -3.68 12.62
CA LEU A 306 -34.23 -2.69 11.58
C LEU A 306 -34.59 -3.06 10.12
N GLY A 307 -35.16 -4.24 9.86
CA GLY A 307 -35.81 -4.55 8.58
C GLY A 307 -34.90 -4.51 7.35
N ASN A 308 -35.38 -3.90 6.24
CA ASN A 308 -34.79 -4.05 4.90
C ASN A 308 -33.31 -3.68 4.80
N LEU A 309 -32.86 -2.62 5.49
CA LEU A 309 -31.47 -2.13 5.44
C LEU A 309 -30.45 -3.22 5.83
N HIS A 310 -30.84 -4.17 6.68
CA HIS A 310 -29.99 -5.31 7.04
C HIS A 310 -29.72 -6.25 5.85
N ASN A 311 -30.65 -6.39 4.91
CA ASN A 311 -30.44 -7.27 3.76
C ASN A 311 -29.42 -6.67 2.78
N ASP A 312 -29.40 -5.35 2.62
CA ASP A 312 -28.46 -4.66 1.75
C ASP A 312 -27.05 -4.68 2.34
N ILE A 313 -26.90 -4.48 3.66
CA ILE A 313 -25.61 -4.62 4.35
C ILE A 313 -25.14 -6.09 4.40
N ARG A 314 -26.04 -7.08 4.54
CA ARG A 314 -25.67 -8.51 4.44
C ARG A 314 -25.22 -8.88 3.01
N GLN A 315 -25.88 -8.36 1.98
CA GLN A 315 -25.44 -8.51 0.59
C GLN A 315 -24.08 -7.85 0.34
N LEU A 316 -23.89 -6.62 0.82
CA LEU A 316 -22.59 -5.93 0.80
C LEU A 316 -21.51 -6.83 1.41
N VAL A 317 -21.68 -7.29 2.65
CA VAL A 317 -20.70 -8.14 3.35
C VAL A 317 -20.45 -9.48 2.64
N ALA A 318 -21.45 -10.04 1.93
CA ALA A 318 -21.26 -11.26 1.16
C ALA A 318 -20.32 -11.09 -0.05
N LEU A 319 -20.15 -9.88 -0.59
CA LEU A 319 -19.23 -9.59 -1.69
C LEU A 319 -17.74 -9.58 -1.28
N TYR A 320 -17.45 -9.66 0.03
CA TYR A 320 -16.09 -9.60 0.60
C TYR A 320 -15.64 -10.91 1.28
N ARG A 321 -16.34 -12.03 1.03
CA ARG A 321 -15.98 -13.37 1.51
C ARG A 321 -15.21 -14.16 0.45
#